data_AF-A0A224Z2K5-F1
#
_entry.id   AF-A0A224Z2K5-F1
#
_cell.length_a   1.000
_cell.length_b   1.000
_cell.length_c   1.000
_cell.angle_alpha   90.00
_cell.angle_beta   90.00
_cell.angle_gamma   90.00
#
_symmetry.space_group_name_H-M   'P 1'
#
loop_
_entity.id
_entity.type
_entity.pdbx_description
1 polymer ?
#
loop_
_entity_poly.entity_id
_entity_poly.type
_entity_poly.pdbx_seq_one_letter_code
_entity_poly.pdbx_strand_id
1 'polypeptide(L)'
;VTCALLIAFSILVTSRQYIGDPIDCISKDSVPTRVLDTFCWIHSTFSVKDAWNKKVGVQVPYPGVDKYTPGEQRVYHGYYQWVCFVLFLQAVLFYVPRYLWLACEGNKISTLVLDLNSPILCDDKRKSSRKLLVEYFMNNIGHHRMYTFYYFLCEILNFVNVIGQIYLMDDFLGGEFSTYGTKVLEFTEWDWSVRFDPMIKVFPRLTKCTFHMYGSSGDVQKHDAMCILPINIINEKIYVFLWF
;
A
#
# COMPACT_ATOMS: atom_id res chain seq x y z
N VAL A 1 13.86 4.18 7.08
CA VAL A 1 12.91 5.19 6.56
C VAL A 1 11.68 4.50 5.97
N THR A 2 11.86 3.60 5.00
CA THR A 2 10.78 2.79 4.37
C THR A 2 9.81 2.15 5.37
N CYS A 3 10.29 1.41 6.38
CA CYS A 3 9.40 0.81 7.40
C CYS A 3 8.54 1.85 8.12
N ALA A 4 9.11 2.99 8.51
CA ALA A 4 8.40 4.03 9.23
C ALA A 4 7.33 4.70 8.34
N LEU A 5 7.66 4.93 7.06
CA LEU A 5 6.71 5.45 6.08
C LEU A 5 5.54 4.48 5.84
N LEU A 6 5.82 3.19 5.64
CA LEU A 6 4.80 2.16 5.45
C LEU A 6 3.89 2.01 6.67
N ILE A 7 4.44 2.08 7.89
CA ILE A 7 3.65 2.10 9.13
C ILE A 7 2.78 3.35 9.19
N ALA A 8 3.31 4.53 8.85
CA ALA A 8 2.53 5.77 8.84
C ALA A 8 1.37 5.70 7.83
N PHE A 9 1.61 5.19 6.63
CA PHE A 9 0.55 4.98 5.63
C PHE A 9 -0.47 3.93 6.07
N SER A 10 -0.02 2.82 6.69
CA SER A 10 -0.93 1.83 7.27
C SER A 10 -1.84 2.45 8.32
N ILE A 11 -1.30 3.28 9.22
CA ILE A 11 -2.08 3.99 10.25
C ILE A 11 -3.08 4.97 9.60
N LEU A 12 -2.65 5.70 8.57
CA LEU A 12 -3.49 6.65 7.86
C LEU A 12 -4.67 5.97 7.14
N VAL A 13 -4.43 4.84 6.47
CA VAL A 13 -5.51 4.06 5.84
C VAL A 13 -6.45 3.48 6.90
N THR A 14 -5.89 2.94 7.98
CA THR A 14 -6.66 2.37 9.10
C THR A 14 -7.57 3.42 9.74
N SER A 15 -7.08 4.65 9.94
CA SER A 15 -7.89 5.72 10.52
C SER A 15 -9.10 6.04 9.64
N ARG A 16 -8.93 6.09 8.31
CA ARG A 16 -10.06 6.29 7.40
C ARG A 16 -11.01 5.11 7.35
N GLN A 17 -10.50 3.88 7.49
CA GLN A 17 -11.28 2.65 7.39
C GLN A 17 -12.17 2.39 8.60
N TYR A 18 -11.69 2.71 9.82
CA TYR A 18 -12.40 2.40 11.07
C TYR A 18 -13.01 3.60 11.77
N ILE A 19 -12.42 4.80 11.62
CA ILE A 19 -12.87 6.02 12.32
C ILE A 19 -13.66 6.93 11.37
N GLY A 20 -13.27 6.99 10.10
CA GLY A 20 -13.98 7.75 9.08
C GLY A 20 -15.00 6.90 8.31
N ASP A 21 -15.68 7.54 7.35
CA ASP A 21 -16.57 6.86 6.41
C ASP A 21 -15.77 6.38 5.18
N PRO A 22 -15.57 5.06 5.01
CA PRO A 22 -14.76 4.53 3.92
C PRO A 22 -15.52 4.45 2.59
N ILE A 23 -16.86 4.41 2.66
CA ILE A 23 -17.79 4.36 1.53
C ILE A 23 -19.04 5.16 1.87
N ASP A 24 -19.61 5.85 0.88
CA ASP A 24 -20.87 6.59 1.00
C ASP A 24 -21.74 6.30 -0.25
N CYS A 25 -22.88 5.65 -0.05
CA CYS A 25 -23.76 5.20 -1.12
C CYS A 25 -25.00 6.09 -1.26
N ILE A 26 -25.27 6.52 -2.49
CA ILE A 26 -26.46 7.31 -2.80
C ILE A 26 -27.66 6.35 -2.90
N SER A 27 -28.58 6.46 -1.93
CA SER A 27 -29.88 5.78 -1.95
C SER A 27 -30.98 6.76 -2.35
N LYS A 28 -31.87 6.36 -3.27
CA LYS A 28 -33.12 7.07 -3.57
C LYS A 28 -34.35 6.43 -2.90
N ASP A 29 -34.18 5.24 -2.32
CA ASP A 29 -35.27 4.36 -1.88
C ASP A 29 -35.37 4.27 -0.35
N SER A 30 -36.37 3.52 0.14
CA SER A 30 -36.72 3.21 1.53
C SER A 30 -35.62 2.52 2.37
N VAL A 31 -34.43 2.31 1.83
CA VAL A 31 -33.30 1.68 2.53
C VAL A 31 -32.52 2.72 3.30
N PRO A 32 -32.33 2.54 4.63
CA PRO A 32 -31.43 3.40 5.40
C PRO A 32 -30.02 3.38 4.83
N THR A 33 -29.45 4.54 4.52
CA THR A 33 -28.13 4.70 3.90
C THR A 33 -27.04 3.91 4.65
N ARG A 34 -27.03 3.97 5.98
CA ARG A 34 -26.07 3.24 6.82
C ARG A 34 -26.08 1.71 6.60
N VAL A 35 -27.25 1.12 6.36
CA VAL A 35 -27.37 -0.33 6.09
C VAL A 35 -26.79 -0.64 4.72
N LEU A 36 -27.10 0.19 3.73
CA LEU A 36 -26.59 0.08 2.38
C LEU A 36 -25.06 0.24 2.35
N ASP A 37 -24.52 1.27 3.01
CA ASP A 37 -23.08 1.51 3.11
C ASP A 37 -22.37 0.31 3.74
N THR A 38 -22.90 -0.20 4.86
CA THR A 38 -22.32 -1.35 5.57
C THR A 38 -22.36 -2.61 4.69
N PHE A 39 -23.48 -2.85 4.00
CA PHE A 39 -23.63 -3.99 3.11
C PHE A 39 -22.65 -3.90 1.93
N CYS A 40 -22.60 -2.76 1.26
CA CYS A 40 -21.74 -2.53 0.10
C CYS A 40 -20.26 -2.53 0.47
N TRP A 41 -19.94 -2.09 1.69
CA TRP A 41 -18.59 -2.24 2.24
C TRP A 41 -18.20 -3.71 2.38
N ILE A 42 -19.05 -4.55 2.98
CA ILE A 42 -18.76 -5.96 3.27
C ILE A 42 -18.78 -6.83 2.01
N HIS A 43 -19.78 -6.65 1.15
CA HIS A 43 -20.02 -7.51 -0.03
C HIS A 43 -19.25 -7.08 -1.28
N SER A 44 -18.34 -6.11 -1.16
CA SER A 44 -17.58 -5.46 -2.24
C SER A 44 -18.45 -4.71 -3.25
N THR A 45 -17.86 -3.71 -3.88
CA THR A 45 -18.48 -2.98 -4.99
C THR A 45 -17.91 -3.44 -6.33
N PHE A 46 -18.49 -3.00 -7.44
CA PHE A 46 -18.02 -3.37 -8.76
C PHE A 46 -18.10 -2.23 -9.77
N SER A 47 -17.31 -2.35 -10.83
CA SER A 47 -17.38 -1.53 -12.04
C SER A 47 -17.76 -2.37 -13.24
N VAL A 48 -18.39 -1.75 -14.25
CA VAL A 48 -18.79 -2.40 -15.51
C VAL A 48 -17.73 -2.11 -16.57
N LYS A 49 -17.18 -3.16 -17.21
CA LYS A 49 -16.09 -3.01 -18.21
C LYS A 49 -16.50 -2.18 -19.43
N ASP A 50 -17.72 -2.37 -19.92
CA ASP A 50 -18.20 -1.65 -21.11
C ASP A 50 -18.44 -0.16 -20.84
N ALA A 51 -18.56 0.24 -19.57
CA ALA A 51 -18.81 1.62 -19.17
C ALA A 51 -17.57 2.52 -19.26
N TRP A 52 -16.36 1.94 -19.33
CA TRP A 52 -15.11 2.71 -19.41
C TRP A 52 -14.92 3.41 -20.76
N ASN A 53 -15.47 2.84 -21.84
CA ASN A 53 -15.35 3.42 -23.19
C ASN A 53 -16.50 4.40 -23.54
N LYS A 54 -17.45 4.60 -22.61
CA LYS A 54 -18.64 5.42 -22.84
C LYS A 54 -18.38 6.90 -22.53
N LYS A 55 -19.13 7.78 -23.18
CA LYS A 55 -19.00 9.24 -23.01
C LYS A 55 -19.61 9.69 -21.68
N VAL A 56 -18.76 10.13 -20.74
CA VAL A 56 -19.19 10.71 -19.45
C VAL A 56 -20.05 11.96 -19.66
N GLY A 57 -21.11 12.10 -18.87
CA GLY A 57 -22.06 13.22 -18.91
C GLY A 57 -23.13 13.12 -20.01
N VAL A 58 -23.02 12.14 -20.91
CA VAL A 58 -24.01 11.87 -21.97
C VAL A 58 -24.56 10.45 -21.86
N GLN A 59 -23.67 9.45 -21.85
CA GLN A 59 -24.03 8.03 -21.82
C GLN A 59 -23.93 7.42 -20.42
N VAL A 60 -22.91 7.84 -19.65
CA VAL A 60 -22.65 7.35 -18.29
C VAL A 60 -22.37 8.52 -17.34
N PRO A 61 -22.75 8.41 -16.06
CA PRO A 61 -22.45 9.43 -15.06
C PRO A 61 -20.96 9.49 -14.69
N TYR A 62 -20.27 8.34 -14.71
CA TYR A 62 -18.85 8.22 -14.36
C TYR A 62 -18.22 6.99 -15.06
N PRO A 63 -16.92 6.99 -15.39
CA PRO A 63 -16.25 5.82 -15.97
C PRO A 63 -16.43 4.57 -15.11
N GLY A 64 -16.79 3.44 -15.73
CA GLY A 64 -17.00 2.19 -14.99
C GLY A 64 -18.35 2.08 -14.28
N VAL A 65 -19.21 3.11 -14.32
CA VAL A 65 -20.57 3.07 -13.73
C VAL A 65 -21.62 3.23 -14.82
N ASP A 66 -22.49 2.24 -14.96
CA ASP A 66 -23.57 2.23 -15.96
C ASP A 66 -24.85 1.58 -15.41
N LYS A 67 -25.95 1.78 -16.13
CA LYS A 67 -27.22 1.11 -15.87
C LYS A 67 -27.05 -0.41 -16.00
N TYR A 68 -27.84 -1.15 -15.23
CA TYR A 68 -27.81 -2.60 -15.30
C TYR A 68 -28.17 -3.10 -16.70
N THR A 69 -27.32 -3.96 -17.26
CA THR A 69 -27.61 -4.66 -18.52
C THR A 69 -27.41 -6.17 -18.36
N PRO A 70 -28.32 -7.01 -18.91
CA PRO A 70 -28.14 -8.46 -18.88
C PRO A 70 -26.85 -8.85 -19.61
N GLY A 71 -25.97 -9.61 -18.97
CA GLY A 71 -24.69 -10.03 -19.54
C GLY A 71 -23.53 -9.04 -19.36
N GLU A 72 -23.69 -7.99 -18.54
CA GLU A 72 -22.61 -7.05 -18.25
C GLU A 72 -21.39 -7.74 -17.59
N GLN A 73 -20.18 -7.40 -18.04
CA GLN A 73 -18.96 -7.88 -17.40
C GLN A 73 -18.61 -6.99 -16.20
N ARG A 74 -18.63 -7.57 -15.00
CA ARG A 74 -18.35 -6.90 -13.73
C ARG A 74 -16.92 -7.15 -13.28
N VAL A 75 -16.26 -6.10 -12.79
CA VAL A 75 -14.99 -6.16 -12.08
C VAL A 75 -15.26 -5.77 -10.64
N TYR A 76 -15.02 -6.70 -9.72
CA TYR A 76 -15.26 -6.50 -8.30
C TYR A 76 -14.03 -5.86 -7.62
N HIS A 77 -14.30 -4.92 -6.73
CA HIS A 77 -13.32 -4.15 -5.98
C HIS A 77 -13.50 -4.46 -4.49
N GLY A 78 -12.65 -5.32 -3.94
CA GLY A 78 -12.64 -5.64 -2.50
C GLY A 78 -11.24 -5.50 -1.87
N TYR A 79 -10.22 -5.18 -2.65
CA TYR A 79 -8.83 -5.09 -2.18
C TYR A 79 -8.62 -3.96 -1.16
N TYR A 80 -9.39 -2.87 -1.24
CA TYR A 80 -9.24 -1.70 -0.37
C TYR A 80 -9.41 -2.03 1.12
N GLN A 81 -10.13 -3.11 1.46
CA GLN A 81 -10.27 -3.59 2.85
C GLN A 81 -8.96 -4.16 3.40
N TRP A 82 -8.09 -4.65 2.51
CA TRP A 82 -6.85 -5.36 2.84
C TRP A 82 -5.61 -4.47 2.76
N VAL A 83 -5.71 -3.28 2.17
CA VAL A 83 -4.58 -2.37 1.94
C VAL A 83 -3.82 -2.08 3.24
N CYS A 84 -4.51 -1.83 4.36
CA CYS A 84 -3.85 -1.55 5.64
C CYS A 84 -3.02 -2.76 6.14
N PHE A 85 -3.56 -3.97 6.06
CA PHE A 85 -2.87 -5.19 6.47
C PHE A 85 -1.67 -5.49 5.57
N VAL A 86 -1.81 -5.28 4.27
CA VAL A 86 -0.73 -5.45 3.31
C VAL A 86 0.39 -4.45 3.61
N LEU A 87 0.11 -3.15 3.70
CA LEU A 87 1.12 -2.14 4.02
C LEU A 87 1.86 -2.43 5.34
N PHE A 88 1.13 -2.90 6.36
CA PHE A 88 1.74 -3.34 7.62
C PHE A 88 2.66 -4.54 7.43
N LEU A 89 2.22 -5.57 6.71
CA LEU A 89 3.03 -6.74 6.39
C LEU A 89 4.30 -6.37 5.62
N GLN A 90 4.19 -5.45 4.65
CA GLN A 90 5.35 -4.93 3.92
C GLN A 90 6.34 -4.24 4.85
N ALA A 91 5.85 -3.42 5.79
CA ALA A 91 6.71 -2.77 6.77
C ALA A 91 7.50 -3.78 7.62
N VAL A 92 6.84 -4.86 8.06
CA VAL A 92 7.46 -5.97 8.79
C VAL A 92 8.52 -6.66 7.94
N LEU A 93 8.20 -7.00 6.69
CA LEU A 93 9.14 -7.66 5.77
C LEU A 93 10.38 -6.80 5.49
N PHE A 94 10.24 -5.47 5.35
CA PHE A 94 11.39 -4.56 5.26
C PHE A 94 12.21 -4.46 6.54
N TYR A 95 11.65 -4.80 7.70
CA TYR A 95 12.38 -4.81 8.97
C TYR A 95 13.17 -6.10 9.19
N VAL A 96 12.76 -7.22 8.57
CA VAL A 96 13.39 -8.55 8.75
C VAL A 96 14.90 -8.56 8.47
N PRO A 97 15.42 -8.03 7.35
CA PRO A 97 16.86 -8.05 7.09
C PRO A 97 17.67 -7.27 8.13
N ARG A 98 17.14 -6.14 8.60
CA ARG A 98 17.76 -5.34 9.67
C ARG A 98 17.78 -6.11 10.98
N TYR A 99 16.67 -6.77 11.33
CA TYR A 99 16.59 -7.58 12.54
C TYR A 99 17.62 -8.72 12.51
N LEU A 100 17.72 -9.44 11.40
CA LEU A 100 18.70 -10.51 11.19
C LEU A 100 20.13 -9.98 11.28
N TRP A 101 20.43 -8.83 10.64
CA TRP A 101 21.75 -8.20 10.74
C TRP A 101 22.13 -7.89 12.19
N LEU A 102 21.23 -7.25 12.96
CA LEU A 102 21.50 -6.91 14.35
C LEU A 102 21.71 -8.15 15.22
N ALA A 103 20.93 -9.21 14.99
CA ALA A 103 21.08 -10.48 15.68
C ALA A 103 22.43 -11.16 15.37
N CYS A 104 22.89 -11.12 14.11
CA CYS A 104 24.15 -11.72 13.69
C CYS A 104 25.39 -10.87 14.04
N GLU A 105 25.29 -9.54 13.98
CA GLU A 105 26.38 -8.61 14.29
C GLU A 105 26.70 -8.60 15.80
N GLY A 106 25.68 -8.74 16.65
CA GLY A 106 25.85 -8.78 18.11
C GLY A 106 26.47 -7.50 18.67
N ASN A 107 26.20 -6.34 18.06
CA ASN A 107 26.71 -5.02 18.44
C ASN A 107 28.25 -4.86 18.43
N LYS A 108 29.00 -5.75 17.74
CA LYS A 108 30.47 -5.69 17.68
C LYS A 108 31.02 -4.32 17.27
N ILE A 109 30.44 -3.68 16.25
CA ILE A 109 30.88 -2.34 15.82
C ILE A 109 30.64 -1.30 16.91
N SER A 110 29.47 -1.31 17.57
CA SER A 110 29.19 -0.42 18.68
C SER A 110 30.17 -0.62 19.83
N THR A 111 30.54 -1.87 20.14
CA THR A 111 31.54 -2.18 21.16
C THR A 111 32.94 -1.74 20.74
N LEU A 112 33.32 -1.89 19.47
CA LEU A 112 34.63 -1.48 18.96
C LEU A 112 34.82 0.04 18.94
N VAL A 113 33.74 0.79 18.71
CA VAL A 113 33.80 2.25 18.68
C VAL A 113 34.05 2.84 20.08
N LEU A 114 33.86 2.09 21.19
CA LEU A 114 34.28 2.47 22.56
C LEU A 114 34.05 3.96 22.92
N ASP A 115 32.91 4.52 22.54
CA ASP A 115 32.57 5.93 22.71
C ASP A 115 33.53 6.95 22.07
N LEU A 116 34.43 6.54 21.15
CA LEU A 116 35.28 7.47 20.38
C LEU A 116 34.47 8.50 19.57
N ASN A 117 33.18 8.25 19.36
CA ASN A 117 32.24 9.18 18.73
C ASN A 117 31.72 10.29 19.67
N SER A 118 32.01 10.24 20.98
CA SER A 118 31.59 11.29 21.91
C SER A 118 32.62 12.44 21.92
N PRO A 119 32.18 13.69 21.64
CA PRO A 119 33.09 14.84 21.58
C PRO A 119 33.63 15.27 22.96
N ILE A 120 33.10 14.72 24.05
CA ILE A 120 33.41 15.10 25.45
C ILE A 120 34.43 14.12 26.09
N LEU A 121 35.02 13.21 25.31
CA LEU A 121 35.97 12.23 25.86
C LEU A 121 37.29 12.89 26.30
N CYS A 122 37.74 12.55 27.49
CA CYS A 122 39.06 12.94 28.01
C CYS A 122 40.19 12.34 27.14
N ASP A 123 41.24 13.12 26.86
CA ASP A 123 42.30 12.74 25.91
C ASP A 123 43.02 11.44 26.28
N ASP A 124 43.20 11.16 27.58
CA ASP A 124 43.82 9.93 28.05
C ASP A 124 42.98 8.68 27.72
N LYS A 125 41.65 8.75 27.93
CA LYS A 125 40.74 7.67 27.55
C LYS A 125 40.73 7.46 26.04
N ARG A 126 40.74 8.55 25.27
CA ARG A 126 40.78 8.50 23.80
C ARG A 126 42.05 7.82 23.28
N LYS A 127 43.21 8.11 23.88
CA LYS A 127 44.50 7.50 23.53
C LYS A 127 44.52 6.00 23.86
N SER A 128 43.96 5.61 25.02
CA SER A 128 43.85 4.20 25.43
C SER A 128 42.92 3.40 24.51
N SER A 129 41.70 3.89 24.26
CA SER A 129 40.73 3.21 23.38
C SER A 129 41.25 3.07 21.94
N ARG A 130 41.99 4.06 21.42
CA ARG A 130 42.65 3.96 20.11
C ARG A 130 43.70 2.85 20.08
N LYS A 131 44.50 2.71 21.14
CA LYS A 131 45.52 1.65 21.23
C LYS A 131 44.87 0.27 21.25
N LEU A 132 43.80 0.10 22.02
CA LEU A 132 43.01 -1.14 22.07
C LEU A 132 42.41 -1.51 20.71
N LEU A 133 41.90 -0.53 19.96
CA LEU A 133 41.39 -0.70 18.59
C LEU A 133 42.47 -1.21 17.63
N VAL A 134 43.66 -0.60 17.65
CA VAL A 134 44.78 -1.02 16.80
C VAL A 134 45.22 -2.44 17.15
N GLU A 135 45.35 -2.75 18.43
CA GLU A 135 45.72 -4.09 18.91
C GLU A 135 44.68 -5.14 18.51
N TYR A 136 43.39 -4.83 18.62
CA TYR A 136 42.31 -5.68 18.13
C TYR A 136 42.44 -5.95 16.63
N PHE A 137 42.61 -4.91 15.81
CA PHE A 137 42.72 -5.11 14.36
C PHE A 137 43.96 -5.92 13.99
N MET A 138 45.12 -5.63 14.61
CA MET A 138 46.35 -6.38 14.36
C MET A 138 46.22 -7.86 14.72
N ASN A 139 45.59 -8.17 15.86
CA ASN A 139 45.44 -9.55 16.33
C ASN A 139 44.35 -10.33 15.58
N ASN A 140 43.39 -9.64 14.94
CA ASN A 140 42.21 -10.26 14.37
C ASN A 140 42.13 -10.16 12.82
N ILE A 141 43.25 -9.85 12.16
CA ILE A 141 43.38 -9.89 10.70
C ILE A 141 42.97 -11.28 10.17
N GLY A 142 42.07 -11.30 9.18
CA GLY A 142 41.60 -12.53 8.52
C GLY A 142 40.48 -13.30 9.26
N HIS A 143 40.21 -13.01 10.53
CA HIS A 143 39.19 -13.69 11.33
C HIS A 143 37.76 -13.16 11.14
N HIS A 144 37.57 -12.10 10.34
CA HIS A 144 36.26 -11.46 10.09
C HIS A 144 35.45 -12.05 8.93
N ARG A 145 35.89 -13.18 8.33
CA ARG A 145 35.21 -13.79 7.18
C ARG A 145 33.72 -14.06 7.40
N MET A 146 33.33 -14.58 8.57
CA MET A 146 31.92 -14.85 8.88
C MET A 146 31.10 -13.57 9.03
N TYR A 147 31.67 -12.53 9.62
CA TYR A 147 31.02 -11.22 9.72
C TYR A 147 30.76 -10.64 8.32
N THR A 148 31.76 -10.67 7.45
CA THR A 148 31.64 -10.25 6.04
C THR A 148 30.60 -11.08 5.28
N PHE A 149 30.53 -12.40 5.51
CA PHE A 149 29.52 -13.26 4.91
C PHE A 149 28.10 -12.86 5.31
N TYR A 150 27.83 -12.70 6.62
CA TYR A 150 26.50 -12.27 7.09
C TYR A 150 26.12 -10.89 6.56
N TYR A 151 27.10 -9.99 6.41
CA TYR A 151 26.87 -8.68 5.82
C TYR A 151 26.37 -8.79 4.38
N PHE A 152 27.10 -9.49 3.51
CA PHE A 152 26.69 -9.71 2.12
C PHE A 152 25.36 -10.46 2.01
N LEU A 153 25.11 -11.44 2.88
CA LEU A 153 23.85 -12.17 2.93
C LEU A 153 22.67 -11.22 3.23
N CYS A 154 22.81 -10.34 4.23
CA CYS A 154 21.79 -9.35 4.55
C CYS A 154 21.57 -8.33 3.43
N GLU A 155 22.62 -7.92 2.73
CA GLU A 155 22.48 -7.03 1.57
C GLU A 155 21.75 -7.70 0.40
N ILE A 156 22.07 -8.97 0.11
CA ILE A 156 21.33 -9.76 -0.88
C ILE A 156 19.86 -9.92 -0.45
N LEU A 157 19.61 -10.18 0.83
CA LEU A 157 18.25 -10.31 1.36
C LEU A 157 17.47 -9.00 1.26
N ASN A 158 18.10 -7.84 1.49
CA ASN A 158 17.49 -6.53 1.25
C ASN A 158 17.08 -6.37 -0.21
N PHE A 159 17.97 -6.70 -1.14
CA PHE A 159 17.70 -6.60 -2.58
C PHE A 159 16.55 -7.53 -3.01
N VAL A 160 16.59 -8.80 -2.60
CA VAL A 160 15.53 -9.78 -2.86
C VAL A 160 14.21 -9.32 -2.25
N ASN A 161 14.24 -8.74 -1.05
CA ASN A 161 13.04 -8.21 -0.42
C ASN A 161 12.46 -7.06 -1.26
N VAL A 162 13.26 -6.08 -1.72
CA VAL A 162 12.75 -5.00 -2.59
C VAL A 162 12.06 -5.56 -3.84
N ILE A 163 12.66 -6.53 -4.51
CA ILE A 163 12.06 -7.18 -5.69
C ILE A 163 10.75 -7.88 -5.31
N GLY A 164 10.75 -8.66 -4.22
CA GLY A 164 9.58 -9.36 -3.72
C GLY A 164 8.43 -8.41 -3.37
N GLN A 165 8.73 -7.23 -2.84
CA GLN A 165 7.74 -6.21 -2.50
C GLN A 165 7.08 -5.63 -3.75
N ILE A 166 7.84 -5.39 -4.82
CA ILE A 166 7.30 -4.93 -6.11
C ILE A 166 6.35 -5.98 -6.68
N TYR A 167 6.74 -7.26 -6.70
CA TYR A 167 5.87 -8.34 -7.16
C TYR A 167 4.61 -8.51 -6.29
N LEU A 168 4.74 -8.38 -4.97
CA LEU A 168 3.61 -8.45 -4.05
C LEU A 168 2.60 -7.33 -4.35
N MET A 169 3.08 -6.12 -4.62
CA MET A 169 2.22 -4.99 -5.00
C MET A 169 1.57 -5.17 -6.37
N ASP A 170 2.31 -5.69 -7.34
CA ASP A 170 1.80 -5.95 -8.68
C ASP A 170 0.71 -7.03 -8.65
N ASP A 171 0.93 -8.16 -7.98
CA ASP A 171 -0.08 -9.22 -7.83
C ASP A 171 -1.32 -8.71 -7.06
N PHE A 172 -1.13 -7.96 -5.97
CA PHE A 172 -2.21 -7.40 -5.18
C PHE A 172 -3.11 -6.43 -5.95
N LEU A 173 -2.55 -5.64 -6.88
CA LEU A 173 -3.28 -4.71 -7.74
C LEU A 173 -3.67 -5.31 -9.10
N GLY A 174 -3.49 -6.63 -9.31
CA GLY A 174 -3.90 -7.32 -10.53
C GLY A 174 -3.02 -7.05 -11.76
N GLY A 175 -1.73 -6.82 -11.55
CA GLY A 175 -0.72 -6.64 -12.60
C GLY A 175 -0.56 -5.21 -13.12
N GLU A 176 -1.22 -4.23 -12.48
CA GLU A 176 -1.21 -2.83 -12.94
C GLU A 176 -0.16 -1.96 -12.20
N PHE A 177 0.46 -2.43 -11.12
CA PHE A 177 1.38 -1.63 -10.29
C PHE A 177 2.68 -1.30 -11.01
N SER A 178 3.27 -2.28 -11.70
CA SER A 178 4.55 -2.12 -12.42
C SER A 178 4.53 -0.96 -13.42
N THR A 179 3.42 -0.80 -14.12
CA THR A 179 3.20 0.26 -15.13
C THR A 179 2.52 1.52 -14.57
N TYR A 180 2.21 1.53 -13.27
CA TYR A 180 1.38 2.55 -12.65
C TYR A 180 2.03 3.93 -12.71
N GLY A 181 3.23 4.11 -12.15
CA GLY A 181 3.86 5.43 -12.09
C GLY A 181 4.26 5.99 -13.46
N THR A 182 4.66 5.15 -14.41
CA THR A 182 4.92 5.59 -15.79
C THR A 182 3.65 6.14 -16.46
N LYS A 183 2.51 5.43 -16.31
CA LYS A 183 1.21 5.89 -16.84
C LYS A 183 0.75 7.19 -16.18
N VAL A 184 1.03 7.35 -14.88
CA VAL A 184 0.72 8.56 -14.12
C VAL A 184 1.53 9.76 -14.61
N LEU A 185 2.83 9.61 -14.88
CA LEU A 185 3.66 10.70 -15.40
C LEU A 185 3.21 11.14 -16.78
N GLU A 186 2.94 10.20 -17.67
CA GLU A 186 2.43 10.47 -19.01
C GLU A 186 1.11 11.26 -18.96
N PHE A 187 0.27 10.98 -17.96
CA PHE A 187 -1.03 11.63 -17.79
C PHE A 187 -0.95 12.97 -17.04
N THR A 188 0.09 13.24 -16.25
CA THR A 188 0.21 14.49 -15.48
C THR A 188 0.35 15.72 -16.39
N GLU A 189 0.79 15.53 -17.63
CA GLU A 189 0.91 16.57 -18.65
C GLU A 189 -0.38 16.79 -19.48
N TRP A 190 -1.43 15.97 -19.27
CA TRP A 190 -2.65 16.00 -20.09
C TRP A 190 -3.76 16.83 -19.46
N ASP A 191 -4.64 17.36 -20.31
CA ASP A 191 -5.79 18.15 -19.92
C ASP A 191 -6.73 17.37 -18.99
N TRP A 192 -7.19 17.99 -17.90
CA TRP A 192 -8.12 17.40 -16.89
C TRP A 192 -9.45 16.90 -17.49
N SER A 193 -9.71 17.17 -18.76
CA SER A 193 -10.91 16.80 -19.51
C SER A 193 -10.83 15.43 -20.20
N VAL A 194 -9.66 14.78 -20.23
CA VAL A 194 -9.48 13.48 -20.87
C VAL A 194 -10.04 12.35 -19.99
N ARG A 195 -10.91 11.54 -20.60
CA ARG A 195 -11.89 10.65 -19.94
C ARG A 195 -11.34 9.35 -19.35
N PHE A 196 -10.03 9.13 -19.37
CA PHE A 196 -9.41 7.87 -18.93
C PHE A 196 -8.19 8.14 -18.06
N ASP A 197 -8.44 8.38 -16.78
CA ASP A 197 -7.38 8.47 -15.77
C ASP A 197 -6.93 7.03 -15.42
N PRO A 198 -5.67 6.64 -15.67
CA PRO A 198 -5.15 5.33 -15.30
C PRO A 198 -5.26 5.07 -13.79
N MET A 199 -5.30 6.12 -12.97
CA MET A 199 -5.51 6.01 -11.52
C MET A 199 -6.89 5.48 -11.18
N ILE A 200 -7.94 5.94 -11.89
CA ILE A 200 -9.33 5.56 -11.61
C ILE A 200 -9.57 4.08 -11.98
N LYS A 201 -8.83 3.54 -12.95
CA LYS A 201 -8.91 2.12 -13.34
C LYS A 201 -8.49 1.18 -12.21
N VAL A 202 -7.40 1.53 -11.51
CA VAL A 202 -6.86 0.74 -10.39
C VAL A 202 -7.58 1.09 -9.09
N PHE A 203 -7.82 2.38 -8.84
CA PHE A 203 -8.45 2.93 -7.64
C PHE A 203 -9.72 3.71 -7.99
N PRO A 204 -10.85 3.03 -8.29
CA PRO A 204 -12.08 3.71 -8.67
C PRO A 204 -12.62 4.52 -7.48
N ARG A 205 -12.91 5.81 -7.72
CA ARG A 205 -13.50 6.71 -6.71
C ARG A 205 -15.01 6.58 -6.62
N LEU A 206 -15.65 6.05 -7.68
CA LEU A 206 -17.08 5.76 -7.76
C LEU A 206 -17.28 4.35 -8.30
N THR A 207 -18.17 3.60 -7.67
CA THR A 207 -18.49 2.21 -8.04
C THR A 207 -19.97 1.92 -7.89
N LYS A 208 -20.39 0.75 -8.37
CA LYS A 208 -21.77 0.26 -8.26
C LYS A 208 -21.86 -0.82 -7.19
N CYS A 209 -22.97 -0.85 -6.48
CA CYS A 209 -23.34 -1.90 -5.55
C CYS A 209 -24.78 -2.33 -5.82
N THR A 210 -25.04 -3.63 -5.71
CA THR A 210 -26.40 -4.18 -5.87
C THR A 210 -26.83 -4.81 -4.55
N PHE A 211 -27.85 -4.24 -3.94
CA PHE A 211 -28.50 -4.76 -2.74
C PHE A 211 -29.79 -5.48 -3.12
N HIS A 212 -30.05 -6.64 -2.51
CA HIS A 212 -31.28 -7.41 -2.74
C HIS A 212 -32.07 -7.47 -1.43
N MET A 213 -33.37 -7.18 -1.51
CA MET A 213 -34.28 -7.28 -0.37
C MET A 213 -35.56 -8.02 -0.77
N TYR A 214 -36.35 -8.43 0.21
CA TYR A 214 -37.69 -8.96 -0.02
C TYR A 214 -38.73 -7.86 0.12
N GLY A 215 -39.60 -7.72 -0.89
CA GLY A 215 -40.77 -6.85 -0.82
C GLY A 215 -41.88 -7.44 0.05
N SER A 216 -42.95 -6.68 0.30
CA SER A 216 -44.11 -7.13 1.08
C SER A 216 -44.81 -8.36 0.50
N SER A 217 -44.66 -8.61 -0.81
CA SER A 217 -45.20 -9.78 -1.52
C SER A 217 -44.29 -11.02 -1.45
N GLY A 218 -43.09 -10.91 -0.86
CA GLY A 218 -42.09 -11.99 -0.82
C GLY A 218 -41.22 -12.11 -2.06
N ASP A 219 -41.42 -11.27 -3.08
CA ASP A 219 -40.56 -11.20 -4.26
C ASP A 219 -39.24 -10.48 -3.95
N VAL A 220 -38.16 -10.91 -4.60
CA VAL A 220 -36.83 -10.28 -4.49
C VAL A 220 -36.83 -8.97 -5.29
N GLN A 221 -36.63 -7.87 -4.59
CA GLN A 221 -36.43 -6.54 -5.15
C GLN A 221 -34.94 -6.19 -5.18
N LYS A 222 -34.48 -5.76 -6.35
CA LYS A 222 -33.09 -5.38 -6.59
C LYS A 222 -32.94 -3.86 -6.53
N HIS A 223 -32.03 -3.40 -5.70
CA HIS A 223 -31.68 -1.99 -5.55
C HIS A 223 -30.23 -1.77 -6.00
N ASP A 224 -30.06 -0.99 -7.05
CA ASP A 224 -28.75 -0.59 -7.55
C ASP A 224 -28.37 0.78 -6.99
N ALA A 225 -27.26 0.84 -6.28
CA ALA A 225 -26.71 2.04 -5.70
C ALA A 225 -25.39 2.44 -6.35
N MET A 226 -25.15 3.75 -6.42
CA MET A 226 -23.84 4.31 -6.74
C MET A 226 -23.16 4.70 -5.44
N CYS A 227 -21.91 4.27 -5.25
CA CYS A 227 -21.15 4.51 -4.04
C CYS A 227 -19.86 5.25 -4.34
N ILE A 228 -19.58 6.26 -3.52
CA ILE A 228 -18.32 7.00 -3.50
C ILE A 228 -17.37 6.31 -2.54
N LEU A 229 -16.10 6.15 -2.92
CA LEU A 229 -15.06 5.52 -2.10
C LEU A 229 -13.97 6.53 -1.74
N PRO A 230 -14.15 7.35 -0.68
CA PRO A 230 -13.11 8.24 -0.18
C PRO A 230 -11.80 7.54 0.14
N ILE A 231 -11.85 6.28 0.59
CA ILE A 231 -10.65 5.49 0.91
C ILE A 231 -9.73 5.32 -0.30
N ASN A 232 -10.29 5.20 -1.51
CA ASN A 232 -9.51 5.02 -2.73
C ASN A 232 -8.79 6.30 -3.17
N ILE A 233 -9.26 7.48 -2.79
CA ILE A 233 -8.54 8.74 -3.02
C ILE A 233 -7.23 8.74 -2.25
N ILE A 234 -7.26 8.26 -0.99
CA ILE A 234 -6.07 8.13 -0.16
C ILE A 234 -5.13 7.06 -0.73
N ASN A 235 -5.67 5.88 -1.05
CA ASN A 235 -4.88 4.78 -1.60
C ASN A 235 -4.16 5.20 -2.89
N GLU A 236 -4.86 5.85 -3.82
CA GLU A 236 -4.28 6.36 -5.05
C GLU A 236 -3.01 7.20 -4.79
N LYS A 237 -3.05 8.13 -3.83
CA LYS A 237 -1.90 8.99 -3.52
C LYS A 237 -0.77 8.25 -2.83
N ILE A 238 -1.09 7.33 -1.92
CA ILE A 238 -0.10 6.47 -1.27
C ILE A 238 0.64 5.63 -2.31
N TYR A 239 -0.08 4.96 -3.21
CA TYR A 239 0.52 4.07 -4.20
C TYR A 239 1.28 4.82 -5.30
N VAL A 240 0.89 6.06 -5.63
CA VAL A 240 1.73 6.93 -6.48
C VAL A 240 3.04 7.23 -5.77
N PHE A 241 2.99 7.65 -4.49
CA PHE A 241 4.17 7.97 -3.72
C PHE A 241 5.09 6.75 -3.52
N LEU A 242 4.53 5.56 -3.27
CA LEU A 242 5.31 4.33 -3.06
C LEU A 242 5.96 3.79 -4.34
N TRP A 243 5.45 4.16 -5.51
CA TRP A 243 6.04 3.73 -6.78
C TRP A 243 7.34 4.49 -7.10
N PHE A 244 7.44 5.76 -6.68
CA PHE A 244 8.63 6.61 -6.85
C PHE A 244 9.64 6.45 -5.70
#